data_AF-A0AB73HHG8-F1
#
_entry.id   AF-A0AB73HHG8-F1
#
_cell.length_a   1.000
_cell.length_b   1.000
_cell.length_c   1.000
_cell.angle_alpha   90.00
_cell.angle_beta   90.00
_cell.angle_gamma   90.00
#
_symmetry.space_group_name_H-M   'P 1'
#
loop_
_entity.id
_entity.type
_entity.pdbx_description
1 polymer ?
#
loop_
_entity_poly.entity_id
_entity_poly.type
_entity_poly.pdbx_seq_one_letter_code
_entity_poly.pdbx_strand_id
1 'polypeptide(L)'
;MKDNQAKYPQLRFKGFTDPWEKRRLGDMVLISKDKNTDNQFGKNEVVSVSREAGTVNQIEYQGRSFAANDVSNYKKIKLGDLVYTKSPLKGAPYGIFQYATIVGIVSPLYAVYHSTKKIICAVCCSSTTRR
;
A
#
# COMPACT_ATOMS: atom_id res chain seq x y z
N MET A 1 28.48 -17.26 -1.23
CA MET A 1 28.63 -15.90 -1.80
C MET A 1 28.81 -14.94 -0.64
N LYS A 2 29.93 -14.22 -0.58
CA LYS A 2 30.25 -13.28 0.51
C LYS A 2 29.82 -11.88 0.06
N ASP A 3 28.60 -11.49 0.42
CA ASP A 3 28.14 -10.13 0.18
C ASP A 3 28.68 -9.22 1.29
N ASN A 4 29.82 -8.60 1.02
CA ASN A 4 30.36 -7.50 1.82
C ASN A 4 29.55 -6.23 1.50
N GLN A 5 28.25 -6.27 1.81
CA GLN A 5 27.36 -5.14 1.60
C GLN A 5 27.68 -4.11 2.69
N ALA A 6 28.21 -2.95 2.28
CA ALA A 6 28.51 -1.87 3.21
C ALA A 6 27.28 -1.60 4.07
N LYS A 7 27.42 -1.72 5.39
CA LYS A 7 26.34 -1.49 6.36
C LYS A 7 25.79 -0.05 6.27
N TYR A 8 26.43 0.83 5.49
CA TYR A 8 26.05 2.20 5.30
C TYR A 8 25.85 2.48 3.79
N PRO A 9 24.71 3.06 3.38
CA PRO A 9 24.52 3.59 2.03
C PRO A 9 25.46 4.78 1.79
N GLN A 10 25.84 4.95 0.53
CA GLN A 10 26.79 6.00 0.10
C GLN A 10 26.21 7.42 0.23
N LEU A 11 24.88 7.56 0.18
CA LEU A 11 24.17 8.83 0.35
C LEU A 11 23.27 8.74 1.58
N ARG A 12 23.32 9.75 2.45
CA ARG A 12 22.50 9.84 3.67
C ARG A 12 22.03 11.25 3.95
N PHE A 13 20.82 11.34 4.50
CA PHE A 13 20.35 12.57 5.14
C PHE A 13 21.05 12.78 6.48
N LYS A 14 21.30 14.05 6.82
CA LYS A 14 21.92 14.43 8.10
C LYS A 14 21.05 13.93 9.26
N GLY A 15 21.67 13.25 10.23
CA GLY A 15 20.98 12.68 11.40
C GLY A 15 20.60 11.20 11.30
N PHE A 16 20.74 10.55 10.14
CA PHE A 16 20.46 9.12 9.98
C PHE A 16 21.75 8.31 9.81
N THR A 17 22.57 8.18 10.85
CA THR A 17 23.89 7.54 10.77
C THR A 17 23.87 6.03 10.99
N ASP A 18 22.78 5.45 11.46
CA ASP A 18 22.72 4.03 11.87
C ASP A 18 22.89 3.05 10.70
N PRO A 19 23.57 1.91 10.89
CA PRO A 19 23.74 0.91 9.84
C PRO A 19 22.39 0.33 9.37
N TRP A 20 22.31 -0.08 8.10
CA TRP A 20 21.19 -0.86 7.58
C TRP A 20 21.03 -2.15 8.38
N GLU A 21 19.80 -2.46 8.74
CA GLU A 21 19.41 -3.70 9.38
C GLU A 21 18.39 -4.45 8.51
N LYS A 22 18.55 -5.77 8.41
CA LYS A 22 17.59 -6.63 7.73
C LYS A 22 16.49 -7.00 8.72
N ARG A 23 15.27 -6.57 8.42
CA ARG A 23 14.05 -6.87 9.21
C ARG A 23 13.08 -7.69 8.37
N ARG A 24 12.26 -8.55 8.98
CA ARG A 24 11.17 -9.20 8.26
C ARG A 24 10.00 -8.22 8.15
N LEU A 25 9.39 -8.15 6.98
CA LEU A 25 8.23 -7.27 6.76
C LEU A 25 7.08 -7.58 7.74
N GLY A 26 6.84 -8.86 8.04
CA GLY A 26 5.82 -9.29 8.99
C GLY A 26 6.04 -8.84 10.43
N ASP A 27 7.27 -8.46 10.81
CA ASP A 27 7.56 -7.89 12.14
C ASP A 27 7.18 -6.40 12.22
N MET A 28 6.90 -5.78 11.06
CA MET A 28 6.72 -4.34 10.91
C MET A 28 5.29 -3.95 10.55
N VAL A 29 4.51 -4.87 9.97
CA VAL A 29 3.14 -4.62 9.52
C VAL A 29 2.15 -5.59 10.17
N LEU A 30 0.95 -5.10 10.47
CA LEU A 30 -0.12 -5.90 11.06
C LEU A 30 -1.26 -6.05 10.05
N ILE A 31 -1.76 -7.27 9.85
CA ILE A 31 -2.91 -7.50 8.96
C ILE A 31 -4.14 -6.82 9.55
N SER A 32 -4.75 -5.92 8.79
CA SER A 32 -6.01 -5.29 9.17
C SER A 32 -7.16 -6.30 9.04
N LYS A 33 -7.98 -6.35 10.10
CA LYS A 33 -9.25 -7.09 10.13
C LYS A 33 -10.45 -6.16 10.18
N ASP A 34 -10.22 -4.85 10.07
CA ASP A 34 -11.26 -3.82 10.15
C ASP A 34 -12.14 -3.91 8.90
N LYS A 35 -13.40 -4.29 9.11
CA LYS A 35 -14.42 -4.37 8.06
C LYS A 35 -15.47 -3.27 8.24
N ASN A 36 -16.19 -2.97 7.16
CA ASN A 36 -17.27 -2.00 7.12
C ASN A 36 -18.60 -2.55 7.68
N THR A 37 -18.55 -3.29 8.80
CA THR A 37 -19.75 -3.93 9.40
C THR A 37 -20.76 -2.92 9.94
N ASP A 38 -20.31 -1.72 10.25
CA ASP A 38 -21.11 -0.58 10.69
C ASP A 38 -21.67 0.25 9.53
N ASN A 39 -21.37 -0.12 8.27
CA ASN A 39 -21.81 0.60 7.07
C ASN A 39 -21.50 2.11 7.10
N GLN A 40 -20.39 2.49 7.74
CA GLN A 40 -19.92 3.89 7.72
C GLN A 40 -19.56 4.35 6.32
N PHE A 41 -19.10 3.44 5.47
CA PHE A 41 -18.69 3.73 4.09
C PHE A 41 -19.68 3.14 3.08
N GLY A 42 -20.01 3.93 2.05
CA GLY A 42 -20.86 3.54 0.93
C GLY A 42 -20.10 3.12 -0.33
N LYS A 43 -20.84 2.83 -1.40
CA LYS A 43 -20.25 2.44 -2.71
C LYS A 43 -19.35 3.52 -3.32
N ASN A 44 -19.60 4.78 -2.99
CA ASN A 44 -18.84 5.92 -3.51
C ASN A 44 -17.45 6.05 -2.87
N GLU A 45 -17.23 5.37 -1.73
CA GLU A 45 -15.98 5.40 -0.97
C GLU A 45 -15.13 4.15 -1.23
N VAL A 46 -15.47 3.40 -2.28
CA VAL A 46 -14.70 2.23 -2.72
C VAL A 46 -13.45 2.68 -3.46
N VAL A 47 -12.30 2.31 -2.90
CA VAL A 47 -10.98 2.65 -3.39
C VAL A 47 -10.34 1.45 -4.05
N SER A 48 -9.51 1.70 -5.06
CA SER A 48 -8.65 0.69 -5.68
C SER A 48 -7.21 1.14 -5.78
N VAL A 49 -6.33 0.15 -5.95
CA VAL A 49 -4.90 0.35 -6.06
C VAL A 49 -4.48 0.39 -7.53
N SER A 50 -3.77 1.45 -7.89
CA SER A 50 -3.13 1.66 -9.18
C SER A 50 -1.62 1.77 -9.02
N ARG A 51 -0.87 1.28 -10.00
CA ARG A 51 0.60 1.29 -9.97
C ARG A 51 1.17 2.71 -10.02
N GLU A 52 0.56 3.60 -10.79
CA GLU A 52 1.07 4.95 -11.06
C GLU A 52 0.50 5.99 -10.10
N ALA A 53 -0.77 5.83 -9.72
CA ALA A 53 -1.51 6.83 -8.94
C ALA A 53 -1.70 6.47 -7.46
N GLY A 54 -1.22 5.31 -7.00
CA GLY A 54 -1.41 4.88 -5.60
C GLY A 54 -2.82 4.37 -5.36
N THR A 55 -3.50 4.88 -4.33
CA THR A 55 -4.92 4.61 -4.10
C THR A 55 -5.80 5.62 -4.83
N VAL A 56 -6.72 5.13 -5.66
CA VAL A 56 -7.63 5.94 -6.47
C VAL A 56 -9.08 5.51 -6.25
N ASN A 57 -10.00 6.47 -6.29
CA ASN A 57 -11.42 6.18 -6.36
C ASN A 57 -11.76 5.68 -7.78
N GLN A 58 -12.32 4.47 -7.90
CA GLN A 58 -12.59 3.86 -9.21
C GLN A 58 -13.63 4.64 -10.02
N ILE A 59 -14.60 5.25 -9.34
CA ILE A 59 -15.67 6.00 -10.00
C ILE A 59 -15.10 7.30 -10.58
N GLU A 60 -14.29 8.02 -9.81
CA GLU A 60 -13.65 9.26 -10.27
C GLU A 60 -12.64 9.01 -11.40
N TYR A 61 -11.90 7.90 -11.32
CA TYR A 61 -10.82 7.61 -12.27
C TYR A 61 -11.29 6.94 -13.56
N GLN A 62 -12.35 6.12 -13.52
CA GLN A 62 -12.81 5.32 -14.69
C GLN A 62 -14.30 5.47 -15.00
N GLY A 63 -15.04 6.29 -14.25
CA GLY A 63 -16.49 6.47 -14.42
C GLY A 63 -17.31 5.21 -14.16
N ARG A 64 -16.72 4.18 -13.54
CA ARG A 64 -17.35 2.87 -13.32
C ARG A 64 -17.18 2.44 -11.87
N SER A 65 -18.27 1.97 -11.26
CA SER A 65 -18.22 1.32 -9.96
C SER A 65 -18.02 -0.18 -10.16
N PHE A 66 -16.95 -0.73 -9.58
CA PHE A 66 -16.78 -2.18 -9.45
C PHE A 66 -17.18 -2.69 -8.05
N ALA A 67 -17.84 -1.83 -7.27
CA ALA A 67 -18.33 -2.18 -5.95
C ALA A 67 -19.45 -3.23 -6.05
N ALA A 68 -19.41 -4.22 -5.17
CA ALA A 68 -20.51 -5.15 -4.99
C ALA A 68 -21.77 -4.40 -4.50
N ASN A 69 -22.94 -5.02 -4.65
CA ASN A 69 -24.18 -4.43 -4.14
C ASN A 69 -24.16 -4.20 -2.63
N ASP A 70 -23.48 -5.10 -1.91
CA ASP A 70 -23.20 -5.01 -0.48
C ASP A 70 -21.71 -4.75 -0.25
N VAL A 71 -21.41 -3.69 0.50
CA VAL A 71 -20.05 -3.25 0.86
C VAL A 71 -19.72 -3.49 2.34
N SER A 72 -20.60 -4.14 3.11
CA SER A 72 -20.40 -4.41 4.54
C SER A 72 -19.14 -5.23 4.84
N ASN A 73 -18.81 -6.15 3.93
CA ASN A 73 -17.65 -7.03 4.05
C ASN A 73 -16.32 -6.42 3.57
N TYR A 74 -16.36 -5.21 3.02
CA TYR A 74 -15.16 -4.53 2.54
C TYR A 74 -14.27 -4.12 3.72
N LYS A 75 -12.97 -4.07 3.48
CA LYS A 75 -11.97 -3.71 4.50
C LYS A 75 -11.82 -2.20 4.54
N LYS A 76 -11.79 -1.62 5.74
CA LYS A 76 -11.54 -0.20 5.93
C LYS A 76 -10.04 0.07 5.77
N ILE A 77 -9.70 1.15 5.06
CA ILE A 77 -8.33 1.63 4.91
C ILE A 77 -8.19 2.99 5.56
N LYS A 78 -7.05 3.20 6.23
CA LYS A 78 -6.65 4.47 6.84
C LYS A 78 -5.43 5.02 6.10
N LEU A 79 -5.20 6.33 6.24
CA LEU A 79 -4.01 6.98 5.69
C LEU A 79 -2.73 6.30 6.17
N GLY A 80 -1.85 5.97 5.23
CA GLY A 80 -0.59 5.29 5.51
C GLY A 80 -0.67 3.76 5.61
N ASP A 81 -1.86 3.16 5.45
CA ASP A 81 -1.97 1.71 5.35
C ASP A 81 -1.34 1.17 4.08
N LEU A 82 -0.79 -0.04 4.15
CA LEU A 82 -0.27 -0.74 2.99
C LEU A 82 -1.35 -1.65 2.42
N VAL A 83 -1.69 -1.46 1.15
CA VAL A 83 -2.69 -2.26 0.44
C VAL A 83 -2.01 -3.12 -0.62
N TYR A 84 -2.31 -4.41 -0.60
CA TYR A 84 -1.79 -5.41 -1.53
C TYR A 84 -2.90 -6.04 -2.35
N THR A 85 -2.67 -6.16 -3.64
CA THR A 85 -3.48 -6.97 -4.54
C THR A 85 -2.64 -8.07 -5.16
N LYS A 86 -3.14 -9.31 -5.14
CA LYS A 86 -2.54 -10.44 -5.88
C LYS A 86 -2.93 -10.43 -7.37
N SER A 87 -3.78 -9.50 -7.80
CA SER A 87 -4.27 -9.49 -9.19
C SER A 87 -3.11 -9.32 -10.17
N PRO A 88 -2.93 -10.24 -11.14
CA PRO A 88 -1.87 -10.14 -12.13
C PRO A 88 -2.19 -8.97 -13.07
N LEU A 89 -1.55 -7.82 -12.82
CA LEU A 89 -1.59 -6.69 -13.73
C LEU A 89 -0.54 -6.90 -14.82
N LYS A 90 -0.77 -6.32 -16.00
CA LYS A 90 0.20 -6.35 -17.11
C LYS A 90 1.54 -5.79 -16.60
N GLY A 91 2.57 -6.64 -16.55
CA GLY A 91 3.90 -6.27 -16.02
C GLY A 91 4.05 -6.32 -14.49
N ALA A 92 3.12 -6.93 -13.75
CA ALA A 92 3.23 -7.20 -12.32
C ALA A 92 2.68 -8.61 -11.98
N PRO A 93 3.43 -9.69 -12.27
CA PRO A 93 2.97 -11.08 -12.11
C PRO A 93 2.70 -11.49 -10.65
N TYR A 94 3.29 -10.78 -9.68
CA TYR A 94 3.12 -11.04 -8.24
C TYR A 94 2.17 -10.07 -7.55
N GLY A 95 1.46 -9.25 -8.33
CA GLY A 95 0.60 -8.19 -7.80
C GLY A 95 1.34 -6.90 -7.49
N ILE A 96 0.65 -5.96 -6.85
CA ILE A 96 1.21 -4.64 -6.48
C ILE A 96 0.92 -4.32 -5.01
N PHE A 97 1.86 -3.60 -4.40
CA PHE A 97 1.70 -2.97 -3.11
C PHE A 97 1.62 -1.46 -3.32
N GLN A 98 0.70 -0.80 -2.63
CA GLN A 98 0.64 0.65 -2.58
C GLN A 98 0.28 1.15 -1.19
N TYR A 99 0.76 2.36 -0.89
CA TYR A 99 0.37 3.08 0.31
C TYR A 99 -0.98 3.77 0.10
N ALA A 100 -1.82 3.74 1.12
CA ALA A 100 -3.11 4.41 1.14
C ALA A 100 -2.89 5.92 1.35
N THR A 101 -3.20 6.70 0.32
CA THR A 101 -3.27 8.17 0.35
C THR A 101 -4.67 8.68 0.64
N ILE A 102 -5.67 7.79 0.61
CA ILE A 102 -7.08 8.13 0.77
C ILE A 102 -7.70 7.18 1.80
N VAL A 103 -8.61 7.69 2.63
CA VAL A 103 -9.43 6.90 3.55
C VAL A 103 -10.65 6.38 2.80
N GLY A 104 -11.01 5.13 3.03
CA GLY A 104 -12.18 4.53 2.39
C GLY A 104 -12.27 3.04 2.64
N ILE A 105 -12.90 2.33 1.70
CA ILE A 105 -13.04 0.88 1.76
C ILE A 105 -12.49 0.21 0.51
N VAL A 106 -11.93 -0.99 0.69
CA VAL A 106 -11.33 -1.76 -0.40
C VAL A 106 -11.92 -3.17 -0.43
N SER A 107 -12.00 -3.74 -1.64
CA SER A 107 -12.55 -5.07 -1.86
C SER A 107 -11.91 -6.13 -0.95
N PRO A 108 -12.67 -7.14 -0.46
CA PRO A 108 -12.13 -8.22 0.37
C PRO A 108 -10.95 -8.97 -0.25
N LEU A 109 -10.83 -8.93 -1.59
CA LEU A 109 -9.75 -9.51 -2.38
C LEU A 109 -8.37 -8.91 -2.07
N TYR A 110 -8.33 -7.67 -1.58
CA TYR A 110 -7.10 -7.00 -1.22
C TYR A 110 -6.69 -7.33 0.22
N ALA A 111 -5.40 -7.42 0.48
CA ALA A 111 -4.86 -7.48 1.83
C ALA A 111 -4.48 -6.08 2.28
N VAL A 112 -4.95 -5.68 3.46
CA VAL A 112 -4.66 -4.38 4.06
C VAL A 112 -3.78 -4.61 5.27
N TYR A 113 -2.72 -3.82 5.41
CA TYR A 113 -1.79 -3.90 6.52
C TYR A 113 -1.61 -2.53 7.16
N HIS A 114 -1.77 -2.49 8.48
CA HIS A 114 -1.44 -1.32 9.29
C HIS A 114 0.06 -1.29 9.56
N SER A 115 0.66 -0.13 9.33
CA SER A 115 2.05 0.11 9.67
C SER A 115 2.23 0.24 11.17
N THR A 116 3.22 -0.44 11.73
CA THR A 116 3.66 -0.13 13.11
C THR A 116 4.42 1.20 13.12
N LYS A 117 4.48 1.90 14.26
CA LYS A 117 5.15 3.22 14.43
C LYS A 117 6.64 3.25 14.04
N LYS A 118 7.22 2.11 13.66
CA LYS A 118 8.64 1.93 13.29
C LYS A 118 8.93 2.06 11.80
N ILE A 119 7.92 2.15 10.92
CA ILE A 119 8.15 2.27 9.49
C ILE A 119 8.12 3.75 9.08
N ILE A 120 9.29 4.33 8.88
CA ILE A 120 9.48 5.47 7.98
C ILE A 120 10.14 4.89 6.74
N CYS A 121 9.34 4.36 5.81
CA CYS A 121 9.89 3.84 4.57
C CYS A 121 9.99 5.00 3.58
N ALA A 122 11.20 5.51 3.36
CA ALA A 122 11.48 6.31 2.19
C ALA A 122 11.41 5.38 0.97
N VAL A 123 10.20 5.22 0.41
CA VAL A 123 10.05 4.61 -0.91
C VAL A 123 10.66 5.61 -1.89
N CYS A 124 11.91 5.39 -2.27
CA CYS A 124 12.54 6.15 -3.33
C CYS A 124 11.80 5.80 -4.62
N CYS A 125 10.80 6.60 -4.97
CA CYS A 125 10.25 6.61 -6.31
C CYS A 125 11.37 7.18 -7.18
N SER A 126 12.13 6.31 -7.83
CA SER A 126 12.95 6.73 -8.95
C SER A 126 11.97 7.17 -10.04
N SER A 127 11.61 8.45 -10.01
CA SER A 127 11.11 9.15 -11.19
C SER A 127 12.17 8.95 -12.25
N THR A 128 11.97 7.93 -13.08
CA THR A 128 12.68 7.79 -14.34
C THR A 128 12.12 8.92 -15.18
N THR A 129 12.72 10.09 -15.03
CA THR A 129 12.59 11.21 -15.97
C THR A 129 12.96 10.63 -17.33
N ARG A 130 11.95 10.24 -18.11
CA ARG A 130 12.14 10.08 -19.55
C ARG A 130 12.43 11.46 -20.08
N ARG A 131 13.58 11.56 -20.75
CA ARG A 131 13.91 12.66 -21.66
C ARG A 131 12.82 12.83 -22.70
#